data_AF-A0A2V2RSG8-F1
#
_entry.id   AF-A0A2V2RSG8-F1
#
_cell.length_a   1.000
_cell.length_b   1.000
_cell.length_c   1.000
_cell.angle_alpha   90.00
_cell.angle_beta   90.00
_cell.angle_gamma   90.00
#
_symmetry.space_group_name_H-M   'P 1'
#
loop_
_entity.id
_entity.type
_entity.pdbx_description
1 polymer ?
#
loop_
_entity_poly.entity_id
_entity_poly.type
_entity_poly.pdbx_seq_one_letter_code
_entity_poly.pdbx_strand_id
1 'polypeptide(L)'
;MKARHDARGKPRVNLQAESFSLSSAKTYLGRLMEKAARGEIVYIVRGQRRFILQEVPPIDPIPVRPPGYFASCYSKAEIQEENRLAKASVVRAPKDLE
;
A
#
# COMPACT_ATOMS: atom_id res chain seq x y z
N MET A 1 -41.96 -19.17 -34.90
CA MET A 1 -41.60 -17.75 -34.70
C MET A 1 -40.31 -17.70 -33.89
N LYS A 2 -39.19 -17.26 -34.48
CA LYS A 2 -37.86 -17.24 -33.84
C LYS A 2 -37.77 -15.99 -32.96
N ALA A 3 -37.65 -16.16 -31.65
CA ALA A 3 -37.42 -15.07 -30.71
C ALA A 3 -36.04 -14.44 -30.98
N ARG A 4 -36.03 -13.14 -31.28
CA ARG A 4 -34.81 -12.35 -31.42
C ARG A 4 -34.29 -12.08 -30.02
N HIS A 5 -33.16 -12.68 -29.67
CA HIS A 5 -32.42 -12.31 -28.48
C HIS A 5 -31.79 -10.95 -28.73
N ASP A 6 -32.43 -9.89 -28.23
CA ASP A 6 -31.85 -8.56 -28.23
C ASP A 6 -30.55 -8.57 -27.43
N ALA A 7 -29.49 -8.12 -28.10
CA ALA A 7 -28.16 -7.98 -27.54
C ALA A 7 -28.23 -7.09 -26.30
N ARG A 8 -27.88 -7.65 -25.14
CA ARG A 8 -27.77 -6.94 -23.85
C ARG A 8 -26.79 -5.78 -24.01
N GLY A 9 -27.33 -4.59 -24.23
CA GLY A 9 -26.56 -3.35 -24.22
C GLY A 9 -25.79 -3.24 -22.91
N LYS A 10 -24.47 -3.03 -23.00
CA LYS A 10 -23.63 -2.83 -21.82
C LYS A 10 -24.23 -1.69 -20.99
N PRO A 11 -24.52 -1.88 -19.70
CA PRO A 11 -25.06 -0.82 -18.87
C PRO A 11 -24.07 0.35 -18.90
N ARG A 12 -24.56 1.54 -19.27
CA ARG A 12 -23.76 2.77 -19.20
C ARG A 12 -23.36 2.96 -17.74
N VAL A 13 -22.06 2.98 -17.47
CA VAL A 13 -21.53 3.15 -16.11
C VAL A 13 -21.84 4.58 -15.66
N ASN A 14 -22.67 4.71 -14.63
CA ASN A 14 -23.00 6.00 -14.05
C ASN A 14 -21.84 6.46 -13.14
N LEU A 15 -21.02 7.37 -13.63
CA LEU A 15 -19.88 7.92 -12.87
C LEU A 15 -20.32 8.84 -11.71
N GLN A 16 -21.59 9.22 -11.64
CA GLN A 16 -22.18 9.91 -10.50
C GLN A 16 -22.63 8.96 -9.38
N ALA A 17 -22.66 7.64 -9.62
CA ALA A 17 -23.00 6.68 -8.59
C ALA A 17 -21.94 6.64 -7.49
N GLU A 18 -22.36 6.39 -6.26
CA GLU A 18 -21.46 6.21 -5.11
C GLU A 18 -20.83 4.80 -5.10
N SER A 19 -21.41 3.85 -5.84
CA SER A 19 -20.96 2.45 -5.86
C SER A 19 -20.74 1.91 -7.26
N PHE A 20 -19.58 1.27 -7.48
CA PHE A 20 -19.14 0.70 -8.75
C PHE A 20 -18.85 -0.79 -8.60
N SER A 21 -19.19 -1.62 -9.59
CA SER A 21 -18.71 -3.00 -9.61
C SER A 21 -17.21 -3.04 -9.87
N LEU A 22 -16.50 -4.06 -9.39
CA LEU A 22 -15.06 -4.20 -9.62
C LEU A 22 -14.69 -4.15 -11.12
N SER A 23 -15.50 -4.74 -12.00
CA SER A 23 -15.24 -4.72 -13.45
C SER A 23 -15.38 -3.31 -14.03
N SER A 24 -16.36 -2.53 -13.59
CA SER A 24 -16.50 -1.13 -14.01
C SER A 24 -15.40 -0.24 -13.41
N ALA A 25 -15.05 -0.46 -12.14
CA ALA A 25 -14.04 0.33 -11.44
C ALA A 25 -12.67 0.22 -12.10
N LYS A 26 -12.29 -0.98 -12.57
CA LYS A 26 -11.04 -1.20 -13.32
C LYS A 26 -10.95 -0.32 -14.57
N THR A 27 -12.04 -0.20 -15.32
CA THR A 27 -12.08 0.60 -16.56
C THR A 27 -11.94 2.10 -16.29
N TYR A 28 -12.43 2.57 -15.14
CA TYR A 28 -12.51 4.00 -14.84
C TYR A 28 -11.65 4.42 -13.64
N LEU A 29 -10.63 3.63 -13.28
CA LEU A 29 -9.88 3.81 -12.05
C LEU A 29 -9.29 5.22 -11.91
N GLY A 30 -8.70 5.78 -12.98
CA GLY A 30 -8.16 7.14 -12.94
C GLY A 30 -9.20 8.20 -12.57
N ARG A 31 -10.41 8.11 -13.14
CA ARG A 31 -11.51 9.04 -12.80
C ARG A 31 -12.00 8.83 -11.37
N LEU A 32 -12.03 7.59 -10.90
CA LEU A 32 -12.39 7.28 -9.51
C LEU A 32 -11.34 7.79 -8.52
N MET A 33 -10.05 7.77 -8.89
CA MET A 33 -8.98 8.37 -8.10
C MET A 33 -9.15 9.88 -8.01
N GLU A 34 -9.50 10.58 -9.09
CA GLU A 34 -9.80 12.02 -9.03
C GLU A 34 -11.00 12.32 -8.12
N LYS A 35 -12.03 11.45 -8.09
CA LYS A 35 -13.15 11.58 -7.14
C LYS A 35 -12.66 11.41 -5.69
N ALA A 36 -11.88 10.35 -5.43
CA ALA A 36 -11.33 10.09 -4.11
C ALA A 36 -10.40 11.22 -3.63
N ALA A 37 -9.59 11.79 -4.51
CA ALA A 37 -8.71 12.93 -4.22
C ALA A 37 -9.47 14.23 -3.90
N ARG A 38 -10.72 14.38 -4.36
CA ARG A 38 -11.63 15.46 -3.96
C ARG A 38 -12.33 15.21 -2.62
N GLY A 39 -12.02 14.09 -1.95
CA GLY A 39 -12.67 13.68 -0.71
C GLY A 39 -14.04 13.01 -0.91
N GLU A 40 -14.43 12.69 -2.14
CA GLU A 40 -15.67 11.94 -2.40
C GLU A 40 -15.49 10.45 -2.06
N ILE A 41 -16.44 9.86 -1.35
CA ILE A 41 -16.40 8.44 -1.00
C ILE A 41 -16.77 7.60 -2.22
N VAL A 42 -15.89 6.70 -2.63
CA VAL A 42 -16.11 5.78 -3.76
C VAL A 42 -16.15 4.35 -3.26
N TYR A 43 -17.31 3.69 -3.39
CA TYR A 43 -17.46 2.27 -3.05
C TYR A 43 -17.20 1.38 -4.28
N ILE A 44 -16.42 0.32 -4.09
CA ILE A 44 -16.20 -0.73 -5.08
C ILE A 44 -16.81 -2.03 -4.56
N VAL A 45 -17.71 -2.65 -5.33
CA VAL A 45 -18.45 -3.85 -4.97
C VAL A 45 -17.93 -5.06 -5.75
N ARG A 46 -17.65 -6.15 -5.02
CA ARG A 46 -17.29 -7.46 -5.60
C ARG A 46 -18.14 -8.54 -4.93
N GLY A 47 -19.16 -9.02 -5.64
CA GLY A 47 -20.16 -9.93 -5.06
C GLY A 47 -20.89 -9.24 -3.91
N GLN A 48 -20.82 -9.82 -2.71
CA GLN A 48 -21.40 -9.25 -1.48
C GLN A 48 -20.44 -8.31 -0.71
N ARG A 49 -19.17 -8.25 -1.11
CA ARG A 49 -18.16 -7.44 -0.42
C ARG A 49 -18.12 -6.02 -0.97
N ARG A 50 -17.94 -5.04 -0.09
CA ARG A 50 -17.75 -3.63 -0.41
C ARG A 50 -16.37 -3.17 0.02
N PHE A 51 -15.72 -2.40 -0.82
CA PHE A 51 -14.41 -1.80 -0.62
C PHE A 51 -14.55 -0.28 -0.80
N ILE A 52 -13.63 0.49 -0.24
CA ILE A 52 -13.58 1.95 -0.40
C ILE A 52 -12.28 2.30 -1.12
N LEU A 53 -12.35 3.20 -2.09
CA LEU A 53 -11.16 3.84 -2.64
C LEU A 53 -10.83 5.07 -1.81
N GLN A 54 -9.65 5.06 -1.20
CA GLN A 54 -9.18 6.13 -0.32
C GLN A 54 -7.78 6.55 -0.76
N GLU A 55 -7.54 7.85 -0.78
CA GLU A 55 -6.20 8.39 -0.93
C GLU A 55 -5.37 8.10 0.32
N VAL A 56 -4.19 7.52 0.13
CA VAL A 56 -3.26 7.23 1.22
C VAL A 56 -2.32 8.43 1.35
N PRO A 57 -2.15 9.00 2.55
CA PRO A 57 -1.22 10.11 2.73
C PRO A 57 0.21 9.67 2.35
N PRO A 58 1.06 10.61 1.89
CA PRO A 58 2.46 10.32 1.65
C PRO A 58 3.11 9.71 2.89
N ILE A 59 3.96 8.70 2.67
CA ILE A 59 4.76 8.14 3.76
C ILE A 59 5.85 9.16 4.09
N ASP A 60 5.94 9.58 5.35
CA ASP A 60 7.03 10.42 5.80
C ASP A 60 8.37 9.72 5.55
N PRO A 61 9.37 10.44 5.00
CA PRO A 61 10.67 9.84 4.75
C PRO A 61 11.29 9.36 6.05
N ILE A 62 11.99 8.22 5.99
CA ILE A 62 12.82 7.76 7.11
C ILE A 62 13.82 8.88 7.43
N PRO A 63 13.87 9.37 8.68
CA PRO A 63 14.76 10.47 9.02
C PRO A 63 16.21 10.07 8.77
N VAL A 64 16.90 10.86 7.95
CA VAL A 64 18.33 10.70 7.72
C VAL A 64 19.07 11.27 8.92
N ARG A 65 19.91 10.45 9.55
CA ARG A 65 20.79 10.92 10.62
C ARG A 65 21.90 11.79 10.02
N PRO A 66 22.11 13.03 10.49
CA PRO A 66 23.21 13.87 10.02
C PRO A 66 24.57 13.22 10.33
N PRO A 67 25.63 13.60 9.60
CA PRO A 67 26.99 13.23 9.96
C PRO A 67 27.28 13.57 11.42
N GLY A 68 27.82 12.62 12.18
CA GLY A 68 28.12 12.82 13.59
C GLY A 68 26.92 12.71 14.55
N TYR A 69 25.73 12.28 14.10
CA TYR A 69 24.58 12.03 14.98
C TYR A 69 24.89 11.18 16.21
N PHE A 70 25.80 10.21 16.07
CA PHE A 70 26.25 9.34 17.17
C PHE A 70 27.54 9.81 17.87
N ALA A 71 28.15 10.90 17.43
CA ALA A 71 29.49 11.30 17.89
C ALA A 71 29.53 11.63 19.39
N SER A 72 28.41 12.03 19.98
CA SER A 72 28.27 12.34 21.41
C SER A 72 27.35 11.37 22.16
N CYS A 73 26.81 10.35 21.51
CA CYS A 73 25.86 9.43 22.14
C CYS A 73 26.56 8.39 23.03
N TYR A 74 27.82 8.08 22.74
CA TYR A 74 28.57 7.04 23.42
C TYR A 74 30.00 7.50 23.69
N SER A 75 30.47 7.24 24.90
CA SER A 75 31.87 7.33 25.25
C SER A 75 32.68 6.24 24.52
N LYS A 76 33.99 6.46 24.38
CA LYS A 76 34.90 5.44 23.80
C LYS A 76 34.83 4.10 24.55
N ALA A 77 34.57 4.12 25.85
CA ALA A 77 34.47 2.91 26.67
C ALA A 77 33.19 2.11 26.35
N GLU A 78 32.05 2.80 26.20
CA GLU A 78 30.79 2.17 25.80
C GLU A 78 30.87 1.58 24.39
N ILE A 79 31.49 2.31 23.45
CA ILE A 79 31.73 1.81 22.08
C ILE A 79 32.60 0.55 22.11
N GLN A 80 33.62 0.49 22.97
CA GLN A 80 34.49 -0.69 23.09
C GLN A 80 33.74 -1.90 23.64
N GLU A 81 32.91 -1.70 24.67
CA GLU A 81 32.13 -2.76 25.28
C GLU A 81 31.08 -3.32 24.31
N GLU A 82 30.36 -2.45 23.61
CA GLU A 82 29.37 -2.86 22.61
C GLU A 82 30.02 -3.65 21.46
N ASN A 83 31.17 -3.19 20.96
CA ASN A 83 31.94 -3.91 19.96
C ASN A 83 32.43 -5.27 20.46
N ARG A 84 32.78 -5.39 21.75
CA ARG A 84 33.18 -6.65 22.36
C ARG A 84 32.02 -7.64 22.39
N LEU A 85 30.84 -7.19 22.82
CA LEU A 85 29.63 -8.00 22.87
C LEU A 85 29.16 -8.42 21.46
N ALA A 86 29.19 -7.51 20.49
CA ALA A 86 28.85 -7.81 19.10
C ALA A 86 29.76 -8.88 18.49
N LYS A 87 31.08 -8.80 18.73
CA LYS A 87 32.05 -9.83 18.30
C LYS A 87 31.82 -11.18 18.97
N ALA A 88 31.33 -11.19 20.21
CA ALA A 88 30.97 -12.43 20.91
C ALA A 88 29.65 -13.03 20.40
N SER A 89 28.78 -12.22 19.77
CA SER A 89 27.46 -12.61 19.26
C SER A 89 27.51 -13.17 17.83
N VAL A 90 28.53 -13.97 17.49
CA VAL A 90 28.56 -14.64 16.18
C VAL A 90 27.36 -15.58 16.06
N VAL A 91 26.32 -15.13 15.35
CA VAL A 91 25.22 -15.97 14.91
C VAL A 91 25.76 -16.85 13.78
N ARG A 92 26.07 -18.11 14.09
CA ARG A 92 26.45 -19.08 13.07
C ARG A 92 25.21 -19.46 12.27
N ALA A 93 25.34 -19.49 10.95
CA ALA A 93 24.30 -20.05 10.09
C ALA A 93 24.05 -21.52 10.49
N PRO A 94 22.79 -22.01 10.41
CA PRO A 94 22.50 -23.43 10.60
C PRO A 94 23.32 -24.25 9.60
N LYS A 95 23.86 -25.39 10.05
CA LYS A 95 24.74 -26.28 9.25
C LYS A 95 24.10 -26.85 7.99
N ASP A 96 22.79 -26.69 7.83
CA ASP A 96 21.99 -27.36 6.80
C ASP A 96 21.88 -26.55 5.48
N LEU A 97 22.71 -25.51 5.31
CA LEU A 97 22.70 -24.59 4.16
C LEU A 97 24.09 -24.37 3.52
N GLU A 98 25.02 -25.31 3.67
CA GLU A 98 26.27 -25.37 2.87
C GLU A 98 26.14 -26.33 1.68
#